data_AF-A0AAW9J6C5-F1
#
_entry.id   AF-A0AAW9J6C5-F1
#
_cell.length_a   1.000
_cell.length_b   1.000
_cell.length_c   1.000
_cell.angle_alpha   90.00
_cell.angle_beta   90.00
_cell.angle_gamma   90.00
#
_symmetry.space_group_name_H-M   'P 1'
#
loop_
_entity.id
_entity.type
_entity.pdbx_description
1 polymer ?
#
loop_
_entity_poly.entity_id
_entity_poly.type
_entity_poly.pdbx_seq_one_letter_code
_entity_poly.pdbx_strand_id
1 'polypeptide(L)'
;TDTALEQLGNSFQRFRELMVSAGNAAYGSDEKKAIRDEMNEKVNEISQILNTSFDGKYIFGGTKGSSKPLASNKDIVTGNNVLNLSGKNGEILELDNLDPEVENQINMINKKLCVEVSQGVVMDYSVSATDVLLFKDKNGSDVNV
;
A
#
# COMPACT_ATOMS: atom_id res chain seq x y z
N THR A 1 5.25 7.28 13.19
CA THR A 1 5.02 7.09 11.74
C THR A 1 6.31 7.20 10.95
N ASP A 2 7.21 8.12 11.32
CA ASP A 2 8.48 8.36 10.62
C ASP A 2 9.34 7.11 10.39
N THR A 3 9.57 6.28 11.42
CA THR A 3 10.32 5.01 11.25
C THR A 3 9.69 4.07 10.23
N ALA A 4 8.36 3.98 10.21
CA ALA A 4 7.66 3.14 9.24
C ALA A 4 7.79 3.71 7.81
N LEU A 5 7.75 5.03 7.64
CA LEU A 5 7.97 5.67 6.35
C LEU A 5 9.42 5.53 5.85
N GLU A 6 10.40 5.56 6.75
CA GLU A 6 11.80 5.30 6.42
C GLU A 6 12.01 3.86 5.95
N GLN A 7 11.48 2.88 6.69
CA GLN A 7 11.52 1.46 6.30
C GLN A 7 10.81 1.21 4.96
N LEU A 8 9.67 1.87 4.74
CA LEU A 8 8.93 1.81 3.49
C LEU A 8 9.77 2.35 2.32
N GLY A 9 10.43 3.49 2.53
CA GLY A 9 11.32 4.09 1.53
C GLY A 9 12.47 3.15 1.14
N ASN A 10 13.11 2.51 2.11
CA ASN A 10 14.17 1.52 1.88
C ASN A 10 13.65 0.31 1.08
N SER A 11 12.46 -0.19 1.42
CA SER A 11 11.83 -1.30 0.71
C SER A 11 11.53 -0.96 -0.75
N PHE A 12 10.97 0.22 -1.02
CA PHE A 12 10.73 0.67 -2.39
C PHE A 12 12.01 0.93 -3.17
N GLN A 13 13.05 1.46 -2.53
CA GLN A 13 14.34 1.64 -3.17
C GLN A 13 14.92 0.30 -3.63
N ARG A 14 14.92 -0.71 -2.76
CA ARG A 14 15.36 -2.06 -3.13
C ARG A 14 14.49 -2.69 -4.22
N PHE A 15 13.18 -2.54 -4.13
CA PHE A 15 12.26 -3.03 -5.17
C PHE A 15 12.57 -2.41 -6.54
N ARG A 16 12.86 -1.11 -6.57
CA ARG A 16 13.25 -0.40 -7.81
C ARG A 16 14.57 -0.92 -8.39
N GLU A 17 15.58 -1.16 -7.55
CA GLU A 17 16.84 -1.76 -7.97
C GLU A 17 16.62 -3.13 -8.62
N LEU A 18 15.79 -3.97 -7.98
CA LEU A 18 15.44 -5.29 -8.50
C LEU A 18 14.68 -5.20 -9.83
N MET A 19 13.77 -4.23 -10.01
CA MET A 19 13.12 -3.99 -11.30
C MET A 19 14.13 -3.63 -12.41
N VAL A 20 15.11 -2.78 -12.11
CA VAL A 20 16.16 -2.44 -13.07
C VAL A 20 16.99 -3.68 -13.43
N SER A 21 17.34 -4.49 -12.42
CA SER A 21 18.03 -5.76 -12.61
C SER A 21 17.22 -6.75 -13.45
N ALA A 22 15.91 -6.86 -13.23
CA ALA A 22 15.03 -7.76 -13.99
C ALA A 22 14.99 -7.43 -15.49
N GLY A 23 15.15 -6.14 -15.84
CA GLY A 23 15.23 -5.66 -17.21
C GLY A 23 16.55 -5.96 -17.93
N ASN A 24 17.56 -6.48 -17.23
CA ASN A 24 18.85 -6.81 -17.84
C ASN A 24 18.74 -8.06 -18.74
N ALA A 25 19.05 -7.88 -20.03
CA ALA A 25 18.98 -8.93 -21.04
C ALA A 25 20.00 -10.06 -20.83
N ALA A 26 21.09 -9.82 -20.08
CA ALA A 26 22.14 -10.80 -19.83
C ALA A 26 21.77 -11.85 -18.76
N TYR A 27 20.69 -11.63 -18.00
CA TYR A 27 20.25 -12.58 -16.97
C TYR A 27 19.40 -13.72 -17.54
N GLY A 28 19.74 -14.94 -17.11
CA GLY A 28 19.02 -16.15 -17.45
C GLY A 28 17.73 -16.32 -16.64
N SER A 29 17.10 -17.48 -16.82
CA SER A 29 15.82 -17.81 -16.18
C SER A 29 15.94 -17.89 -14.66
N ASP A 30 17.04 -18.46 -14.16
CA ASP A 30 17.23 -18.69 -12.73
C ASP A 30 17.52 -17.38 -11.99
N GLU A 31 18.33 -16.49 -12.57
CA GLU A 31 18.59 -15.16 -12.02
C GLU A 31 17.30 -14.33 -11.99
N LYS A 32 16.52 -14.34 -13.07
CA LYS A 32 15.23 -13.63 -13.12
C LYS A 32 14.22 -14.19 -12.12
N LYS A 33 14.26 -15.51 -11.86
CA LYS A 33 13.44 -16.12 -10.81
C LYS A 33 13.87 -15.65 -9.42
N ALA A 34 15.17 -15.65 -9.11
CA ALA A 34 15.68 -15.15 -7.83
C ALA A 34 15.31 -13.67 -7.61
N ILE A 35 15.44 -12.84 -8.66
CA ILE A 35 15.01 -11.43 -8.61
C ILE A 35 13.51 -11.32 -8.30
N ARG A 36 12.65 -12.11 -8.96
CA ARG A 36 11.21 -12.12 -8.68
C ARG A 36 10.90 -12.54 -7.25
N ASP A 37 11.58 -13.57 -6.75
CA ASP A 37 11.38 -14.06 -5.39
C ASP A 37 11.74 -12.97 -4.37
N GLU A 38 12.84 -12.24 -4.59
CA GLU A 38 13.22 -11.10 -3.74
C GLU A 38 12.24 -9.91 -3.88
N MET A 39 11.76 -9.62 -5.09
CA MET A 39 10.73 -8.59 -5.31
C MET A 39 9.45 -8.92 -4.52
N ASN A 40 9.04 -10.20 -4.52
CA ASN A 40 7.90 -10.67 -3.75
C ASN A 40 8.10 -10.51 -2.24
N GLU A 41 9.31 -10.73 -1.73
CA GLU A 41 9.66 -10.46 -0.34
C GLU A 41 9.56 -8.96 -0.02
N LYS A 42 10.04 -8.07 -0.89
CA LYS A 42 9.90 -6.62 -0.71
C LYS A 42 8.44 -6.17 -0.71
N VAL A 43 7.58 -6.74 -1.58
CA VAL A 43 6.13 -6.46 -1.57
C VAL A 43 5.49 -6.88 -0.25
N ASN A 44 5.90 -8.02 0.31
CA ASN A 44 5.42 -8.47 1.61
C ASN A 44 5.87 -7.54 2.74
N GLU A 45 7.12 -7.07 2.71
CA GLU A 45 7.64 -6.10 3.66
C GLU A 45 6.86 -4.78 3.60
N ILE A 46 6.59 -4.27 2.40
CA ILE A 46 5.73 -3.09 2.18
C ILE A 46 4.34 -3.30 2.79
N SER A 47 3.71 -4.45 2.55
CA SER A 47 2.41 -4.81 3.15
C SER A 47 2.44 -4.80 4.67
N GLN A 48 3.50 -5.35 5.27
CA GLN A 48 3.66 -5.39 6.73
C GLN A 48 3.82 -3.98 7.31
N ILE A 49 4.65 -3.15 6.67
CA ILE A 49 4.88 -1.77 7.10
C ILE A 49 3.59 -0.95 7.02
N LEU A 50 2.86 -1.05 5.91
CA LEU A 50 1.58 -0.33 5.73
C LEU A 50 0.45 -0.90 6.60
N ASN A 51 0.61 -2.11 7.13
CA ASN A 51 -0.26 -2.69 8.17
C ASN A 51 0.27 -2.46 9.59
N THR A 52 1.25 -1.57 9.80
CA THR A 52 1.73 -1.23 11.15
C THR A 52 0.59 -0.67 12.00
N SER A 53 0.49 -1.16 13.24
CA SER A 53 -0.46 -0.67 14.22
C SER A 53 0.25 -0.14 15.47
N PHE A 54 -0.38 0.84 16.11
CA PHE A 54 0.01 1.37 17.39
C PHE A 54 -1.23 1.41 18.28
N ASP A 55 -1.15 0.81 19.47
CA ASP A 55 -2.29 0.69 20.40
C ASP A 55 -3.56 0.11 19.74
N GLY A 56 -3.37 -0.95 18.93
CA GLY A 56 -4.46 -1.60 18.19
C GLY A 56 -5.03 -0.79 17.02
N LYS A 57 -4.50 0.42 16.75
CA LYS A 57 -4.92 1.26 15.62
C LYS A 57 -3.91 1.22 14.47
N TYR A 58 -4.38 0.92 13.27
CA TYR A 58 -3.55 0.92 12.06
C TYR A 58 -3.23 2.34 11.62
N ILE A 59 -1.94 2.69 11.59
CA ILE A 59 -1.50 4.08 11.45
C ILE A 59 -1.63 4.62 10.02
N PHE A 60 -1.71 3.70 9.02
CA PHE A 60 -1.95 4.03 7.61
C PHE A 60 -3.40 3.77 7.19
N GLY A 61 -4.28 3.44 8.13
CA GLY A 61 -5.70 3.16 7.88
C GLY A 61 -6.60 4.40 7.81
N GLY A 62 -6.05 5.60 7.88
CA GLY A 62 -6.84 6.83 7.95
C GLY A 62 -7.83 6.79 9.12
N THR A 63 -9.08 7.16 8.85
CA THR A 63 -10.18 7.04 9.80
C THR A 63 -10.67 5.60 10.03
N LYS A 64 -10.23 4.64 9.20
CA LYS A 64 -10.47 3.19 9.36
C LYS A 64 -9.37 2.51 10.17
N GLY A 65 -9.00 3.09 11.32
CA GLY A 65 -7.90 2.58 12.14
C GLY A 65 -8.14 1.23 12.82
N SER A 66 -9.34 0.65 12.82
CA SER A 66 -9.67 -0.58 13.57
C SER A 66 -9.46 -1.89 12.80
N SER A 67 -9.07 -1.83 11.53
CA SER A 67 -8.86 -3.01 10.68
C SER A 67 -7.70 -2.76 9.73
N LYS A 68 -7.09 -3.83 9.21
CA LYS A 68 -5.93 -3.73 8.31
C LYS A 68 -6.32 -2.93 7.06
N PRO A 69 -5.53 -1.92 6.67
CA PRO A 69 -5.78 -1.21 5.43
C PRO A 69 -5.43 -2.04 4.19
N LEU A 70 -4.54 -3.04 4.29
CA LEU A 70 -4.08 -3.82 3.16
C LEU A 70 -4.22 -5.33 3.32
N ALA A 71 -4.47 -5.99 2.19
CA ALA A 71 -4.35 -7.42 1.98
C ALA A 71 -3.32 -7.69 0.87
N SER A 72 -2.52 -8.74 1.04
CA SER A 72 -1.58 -9.21 0.03
C SER A 72 -2.02 -10.58 -0.49
N ASN A 73 -2.15 -10.73 -1.80
CA ASN A 73 -2.52 -11.98 -2.45
C ASN A 73 -1.46 -12.38 -3.46
N LYS A 74 -1.25 -13.67 -3.67
CA LYS A 74 -0.35 -14.16 -4.72
C LYS A 74 -1.14 -14.36 -6.01
N ASP A 75 -0.74 -13.67 -7.06
CA ASP A 75 -1.23 -13.91 -8.41
C ASP A 75 -0.73 -15.29 -8.88
N ILE A 76 -1.66 -16.17 -9.25
CA ILE A 76 -1.37 -17.57 -9.56
C ILE A 76 -0.68 -17.71 -10.92
N VAL A 77 -0.89 -16.75 -11.82
CA VAL A 77 -0.38 -16.79 -13.19
C VAL A 77 1.09 -16.34 -13.24
N THR A 78 1.38 -15.22 -12.57
CA THR A 78 2.70 -14.59 -12.56
C THR A 78 3.57 -15.04 -11.38
N GLY A 79 2.95 -15.55 -10.31
CA GLY A 79 3.63 -15.86 -9.06
C GLY A 79 3.99 -14.62 -8.23
N ASN A 80 3.52 -13.44 -8.63
CA ASN A 80 3.81 -12.17 -7.97
C ASN A 80 2.83 -11.91 -6.81
N ASN A 81 3.30 -11.23 -5.78
CA ASN A 81 2.44 -10.72 -4.72
C ASN A 81 1.80 -9.40 -5.18
N VAL A 82 0.50 -9.26 -4.96
CA VAL A 82 -0.32 -8.09 -5.29
C VAL A 82 -0.88 -7.51 -4.01
N LEU A 83 -0.70 -6.20 -3.83
CA LEU A 83 -1.26 -5.45 -2.71
C LEU A 83 -2.63 -4.92 -3.09
N ASN A 84 -3.60 -5.07 -2.21
CA ASN A 84 -4.95 -4.57 -2.38
C ASN A 84 -5.39 -3.85 -1.12
N LEU A 85 -6.27 -2.86 -1.26
CA LEU A 85 -6.97 -2.30 -0.10
C LEU A 85 -7.86 -3.38 0.52
N SER A 86 -7.89 -3.41 1.85
CA SER A 86 -8.69 -4.37 2.59
C SER A 86 -9.82 -3.69 3.33
N GLY A 87 -10.94 -4.41 3.40
CA GLY A 87 -12.19 -4.08 4.04
C GLY A 87 -12.19 -4.38 5.55
N LYS A 88 -13.30 -4.09 6.26
CA LYS A 88 -13.35 -4.23 7.72
C LYS A 88 -13.22 -5.69 8.15
N ASN A 89 -13.67 -6.61 7.31
CA ASN A 89 -13.67 -8.05 7.56
C ASN A 89 -12.52 -8.76 6.82
N GLY A 90 -11.58 -8.01 6.23
CA GLY A 90 -10.48 -8.57 5.46
C GLY A 90 -10.81 -8.80 3.98
N GLU A 91 -11.99 -8.42 3.52
CA GLU A 91 -12.38 -8.47 2.11
C GLU A 91 -11.48 -7.56 1.25
N ILE A 92 -11.36 -7.84 -0.04
CA ILE A 92 -10.64 -6.97 -0.97
C ILE A 92 -11.58 -5.84 -1.39
N LEU A 93 -11.10 -4.59 -1.33
CA LEU A 93 -11.81 -3.42 -1.83
C LEU A 93 -11.30 -3.10 -3.23
N GLU A 94 -12.10 -3.43 -4.24
CA GLU A 94 -11.83 -3.11 -5.64
C GLU A 94 -12.09 -1.62 -5.91
N LEU A 95 -11.16 -0.94 -6.57
CA LEU A 95 -11.19 0.52 -6.78
C LEU A 95 -12.28 0.98 -7.74
N ASP A 96 -12.68 0.11 -8.68
CA ASP A 96 -13.69 0.34 -9.71
C ASP A 96 -15.09 -0.16 -9.31
N ASN A 97 -15.22 -0.74 -8.12
CA ASN A 97 -16.50 -1.21 -7.61
C ASN A 97 -17.38 -0.02 -7.19
N LEU A 98 -18.56 0.06 -7.79
CA LEU A 98 -19.55 1.14 -7.57
C LEU A 98 -20.45 0.90 -6.34
N ASP A 99 -20.18 -0.13 -5.54
CA ASP A 99 -20.87 -0.34 -4.28
C ASP A 99 -20.55 0.81 -3.29
N PRO A 100 -21.57 1.56 -2.81
CA PRO A 100 -21.37 2.65 -1.86
C PRO A 100 -20.66 2.24 -0.57
N GLU A 101 -20.79 0.99 -0.13
CA GLU A 101 -20.08 0.50 1.05
C GLU A 101 -18.57 0.37 0.81
N VAL A 102 -18.18 -0.12 -0.36
CA VAL A 102 -16.78 -0.24 -0.77
C VAL A 102 -16.16 1.15 -0.92
N GLU A 103 -16.85 2.06 -1.61
CA GLU A 103 -16.41 3.44 -1.78
C GLU A 103 -16.26 4.16 -0.43
N ASN A 104 -17.21 3.97 0.50
CA ASN A 104 -17.11 4.53 1.83
C ASN A 104 -15.88 4.00 2.57
N GLN A 105 -15.62 2.69 2.53
CA GLN A 105 -14.45 2.12 3.18
C GLN A 105 -13.14 2.64 2.59
N ILE A 106 -13.03 2.75 1.26
CA ILE A 106 -11.87 3.34 0.58
C ILE A 106 -11.70 4.80 1.03
N ASN A 107 -12.79 5.57 1.06
CA ASN A 107 -12.79 6.95 1.56
C ASN A 107 -12.36 7.04 3.02
N MET A 108 -12.73 6.08 3.88
CA MET A 108 -12.28 6.06 5.27
C MET A 108 -10.77 5.81 5.39
N ILE A 109 -10.20 4.94 4.54
CA ILE A 109 -8.75 4.70 4.47
C ILE A 109 -8.04 5.96 3.95
N ASN A 110 -8.61 6.60 2.94
CA ASN A 110 -8.06 7.80 2.32
C ASN A 110 -8.12 9.04 3.23
N LYS A 111 -9.14 9.11 4.09
CA LYS A 111 -9.33 10.26 4.97
C LYS A 111 -8.27 10.31 6.07
N LYS A 112 -7.43 11.34 6.01
CA LYS A 112 -6.39 11.64 7.00
C LYS A 112 -6.98 11.99 8.36
N LEU A 113 -6.21 11.69 9.39
CA LEU A 113 -6.48 12.14 10.74
C LEU A 113 -6.00 13.58 10.89
N CYS A 114 -6.91 14.44 11.36
CA CYS A 114 -6.69 15.86 11.53
C CYS A 114 -6.84 16.27 13.01
N VAL A 115 -6.13 17.32 13.41
CA VAL A 115 -6.22 17.92 14.75
C VAL A 115 -6.28 19.43 14.63
N GLU A 116 -7.19 20.07 15.37
CA GLU A 116 -7.25 21.53 15.48
C GLU A 116 -6.27 21.98 16.57
N VAL A 117 -5.26 22.77 16.19
CA VAL A 117 -4.19 23.25 17.09
C VAL A 117 -4.42 24.66 17.60
N SER A 118 -5.30 25.41 16.93
CA SER A 118 -5.79 26.73 17.30
C SER A 118 -7.13 26.96 16.61
N GLN A 119 -7.92 27.93 17.07
CA GLN A 119 -9.20 28.26 16.45
C GLN A 119 -9.04 28.49 14.94
N GLY A 120 -9.66 27.62 14.15
CA GLY A 120 -9.61 27.66 12.69
C GLY A 120 -8.31 27.14 12.05
N VAL A 121 -7.37 26.60 12.83
CA VAL A 121 -6.09 26.04 12.34
C VAL A 121 -6.08 24.53 12.55
N VAL A 122 -6.16 23.79 11.45
CA VAL A 122 -6.17 22.32 11.43
C VAL A 122 -4.86 21.80 10.83
N MET A 123 -4.32 20.74 11.42
CA MET A 123 -3.14 20.04 10.94
C MET A 123 -3.46 18.57 10.68
N ASP A 124 -3.12 18.08 9.50
CA ASP A 124 -3.11 16.65 9.18
C ASP A 124 -1.83 16.02 9.75
N TYR A 125 -1.97 14.89 10.44
CA TYR A 125 -0.84 14.23 11.13
C TYR A 125 -0.63 12.77 10.72
N SER A 126 -1.35 12.28 9.70
CA SER A 126 -1.24 10.91 9.20
C SER A 126 -1.00 10.85 7.69
N VAL A 127 -0.33 9.79 7.26
CA VAL A 127 -0.26 9.35 5.86
C VAL A 127 -1.13 8.11 5.72
N SER A 128 -1.95 8.02 4.68
CA SER A 128 -2.79 6.83 4.44
C SER A 128 -2.11 5.82 3.51
N ALA A 129 -2.57 4.57 3.51
CA ALA A 129 -2.14 3.58 2.55
C ALA A 129 -2.52 3.96 1.10
N THR A 130 -3.61 4.72 0.92
CA THR A 130 -3.99 5.24 -0.39
C THR A 130 -3.04 6.32 -0.89
N ASP A 131 -2.53 7.20 0.00
CA ASP A 131 -1.52 8.20 -0.37
C ASP A 131 -0.22 7.55 -0.90
N VAL A 132 0.09 6.35 -0.43
CA VAL A 132 1.31 5.62 -0.77
C VAL A 132 1.15 4.79 -2.03
N LEU A 133 0.01 4.10 -2.17
CA LEU A 133 -0.17 3.06 -3.20
C LEU A 133 -1.01 3.50 -4.39
N LEU A 134 -1.91 4.48 -4.20
CA LEU A 134 -2.79 4.93 -5.28
C LEU A 134 -2.19 6.15 -5.98
N PHE A 135 -2.17 6.09 -7.30
CA PHE A 135 -1.79 7.20 -8.15
C PHE A 135 -2.86 7.44 -9.21
N LYS A 136 -2.89 8.66 -9.73
CA LYS A 136 -3.79 9.02 -10.83
C LYS A 136 -3.17 8.64 -12.16
N ASP A 137 -3.90 7.87 -12.96
CA ASP A 137 -3.53 7.61 -14.34
C ASP A 137 -3.69 8.86 -15.22
N LYS A 138 -3.38 8.75 -16.51
CA LYS A 138 -3.53 9.87 -17.47
C LYS A 138 -4.98 10.33 -17.64
N ASN A 139 -5.95 9.52 -17.24
CA ASN A 139 -7.38 9.79 -17.32
C ASN A 139 -7.95 10.32 -15.99
N GLY A 140 -7.13 10.41 -14.94
CA GLY A 140 -7.53 10.87 -13.61
C GLY A 140 -8.14 9.78 -12.71
N SER A 141 -8.20 8.53 -13.20
CA SER A 141 -8.67 7.37 -12.44
C SER A 141 -7.60 6.92 -11.46
N ASP A 142 -8.02 6.53 -10.26
CA ASP A 142 -7.11 6.00 -9.24
C ASP A 142 -6.72 4.57 -9.61
N VAL A 143 -5.41 4.33 -9.68
CA VAL A 143 -4.81 3.03 -9.97
C VAL A 143 -3.81 2.68 -8.87
N ASN A 144 -3.75 1.40 -8.54
CA ASN A 144 -2.81 0.85 -7.56
C ASN A 144 -1.48 0.50 -8.24
N VAL A 145 -0.38 0.57 -7.48
CA VAL A 145 1.01 0.28 -7.92
C VAL A 145 1.24 -1.18 -8.28
#